data_AF-A0A959ZDE5-F1
#
_entry.id   AF-A0A959ZDE5-F1
#
_cell.length_a   1.000
_cell.length_b   1.000
_cell.length_c   1.000
_cell.angle_alpha   90.00
_cell.angle_beta   90.00
_cell.angle_gamma   90.00
#
_symmetry.space_group_name_H-M   'P 1'
#
loop_
_entity.id
_entity.type
_entity.pdbx_description
1 polymer ?
#
loop_
_entity_poly.entity_id
_entity_poly.type
_entity_poly.pdbx_seq_one_letter_code
_entity_poly.pdbx_strand_id
1 'polypeptide(L)'
;MIPFRDNMDLRGPVWGTLAFLLIYFVLALVGDIPHMNAWQVLVGLFGLWLFAPYVERRTGTPLFVVGFLFVAGVTGFLVGAVDEATGPYAISFFLPVLATAGVHIALAPRSKILCLIPVPFAMTFVEVPTIAMTIIWLALEMLLTAA
;
A
#
# COMPACT_ATOMS: atom_id res chain seq x y z
N MET A 1 6.07 -16.83 1.18
CA MET A 1 6.29 -16.06 -0.07
C MET A 1 6.56 -14.63 0.31
N ILE A 2 7.65 -14.05 -0.20
CA ILE A 2 8.06 -12.66 0.04
C ILE A 2 7.92 -11.91 -1.29
N PRO A 3 6.88 -11.09 -1.46
CA PRO A 3 6.71 -10.32 -2.69
C PRO A 3 7.83 -9.28 -2.81
N PHE A 4 8.44 -9.19 -3.99
CA PHE A 4 9.68 -8.44 -4.20
C PHE A 4 9.45 -7.23 -5.11
N ARG A 5 8.92 -7.45 -6.31
CA ARG A 5 8.72 -6.38 -7.31
C ARG A 5 7.73 -6.80 -8.39
N ASP A 6 7.04 -5.84 -8.99
CA ASP A 6 6.25 -6.06 -10.22
C ASP A 6 7.16 -6.38 -11.43
N ASN A 7 6.66 -7.21 -12.35
CA ASN A 7 7.36 -7.63 -13.57
C ASN A 7 7.38 -6.56 -14.68
N MET A 8 6.58 -5.50 -14.52
CA MET A 8 6.57 -4.37 -15.43
C MET A 8 7.82 -3.50 -15.21
N ASP A 9 8.76 -3.54 -16.15
CA ASP A 9 10.04 -2.84 -16.04
C ASP A 9 9.93 -1.37 -16.46
N LEU A 10 9.10 -0.61 -15.74
CA LEU A 10 9.02 0.84 -15.89
C LEU A 10 10.20 1.51 -15.18
N ARG A 11 10.92 2.36 -15.91
CA ARG A 11 12.01 3.20 -15.36
C ARG A 11 11.44 4.57 -15.02
N GLY A 12 11.72 5.05 -13.80
CA GLY A 12 11.29 6.37 -13.36
C GLY A 12 11.55 6.60 -11.88
N PRO A 13 11.51 7.86 -11.44
CA PRO A 13 11.63 8.21 -10.04
C PRO A 13 10.47 7.60 -9.22
N VAL A 14 10.77 7.26 -7.97
CA VAL A 14 9.80 6.74 -6.98
C VAL A 14 9.86 7.55 -5.69
N TRP A 15 10.17 8.85 -5.80
CA TRP A 15 10.39 9.74 -4.66
C TRP A 15 9.13 9.89 -3.81
N GLY A 16 7.95 9.93 -4.44
CA GLY A 16 6.68 10.01 -3.72
C GLY A 16 6.40 8.76 -2.90
N THR A 17 6.62 7.59 -3.49
CA THR A 17 6.48 6.30 -2.80
C THR A 17 7.44 6.20 -1.62
N LEU A 18 8.72 6.56 -1.81
CA LEU A 18 9.71 6.55 -0.74
C LEU A 18 9.38 7.55 0.37
N ALA A 19 8.89 8.75 0.00
CA ALA A 19 8.46 9.74 0.97
C ALA A 19 7.27 9.22 1.81
N PHE A 20 6.26 8.62 1.19
CA PHE A 20 5.13 8.05 1.92
C PHE A 20 5.51 6.85 2.78
N LEU A 21 6.42 5.98 2.32
CA LEU A 21 6.95 4.90 3.14
C LEU A 21 7.66 5.43 4.38
N LEU A 22 8.50 6.46 4.21
CA LEU A 22 9.19 7.10 5.32
C LEU A 22 8.20 7.76 6.30
N ILE A 23 7.23 8.52 5.78
CA ILE A 23 6.21 9.18 6.61
C ILE A 23 5.40 8.16 7.39
N TYR A 24 4.91 7.10 6.72
CA TYR A 24 4.16 6.03 7.37
C TYR A 24 5.02 5.38 8.46
N PHE A 25 6.26 5.03 8.16
CA PHE A 25 7.16 4.43 9.14
C PHE A 25 7.42 5.34 10.36
N VAL A 26 7.67 6.64 10.14
CA VAL A 26 7.88 7.61 11.21
C VAL A 26 6.61 7.75 12.07
N LEU A 27 5.44 7.89 11.46
CA LEU A 27 4.17 7.99 12.20
C LEU A 27 3.90 6.74 13.04
N ALA A 28 4.22 5.56 12.50
CA ALA A 28 4.10 4.32 13.24
C ALA A 28 5.05 4.26 14.44
N LEU A 29 6.30 4.72 14.30
CA LEU A 29 7.26 4.77 15.40
C LEU A 29 6.86 5.76 16.50
N VAL A 30 6.26 6.88 16.12
CA VAL A 30 5.78 7.90 17.08
C VAL A 30 4.48 7.46 17.77
N GLY A 31 3.82 6.41 17.26
CA GLY A 31 2.56 5.92 17.80
C GLY A 31 1.35 6.78 17.41
N ASP A 32 1.51 7.61 16.38
CA ASP A 32 0.51 8.57 15.91
C ASP A 32 -0.43 7.97 14.85
N ILE A 33 -0.36 6.64 14.65
CA ILE A 33 -1.31 5.87 13.86
C ILE A 33 -2.28 5.20 14.85
N PRO A 34 -3.37 5.88 15.24
CA PRO A 34 -4.29 5.35 16.23
C PRO A 34 -4.91 4.05 15.73
N HIS A 35 -5.10 3.10 16.65
CA HIS A 35 -5.77 1.82 16.42
C HIS A 35 -5.08 0.81 15.48
N MET A 36 -3.87 1.10 14.97
CA MET A 36 -3.12 0.12 14.17
C MET A 36 -2.12 -0.66 15.02
N ASN A 37 -2.19 -2.00 14.95
CA ASN A 37 -1.18 -2.85 15.56
C ASN A 37 0.11 -2.86 14.70
N ALA A 38 1.24 -3.27 15.29
CA ALA A 38 2.53 -3.27 14.59
C ALA A 38 2.52 -4.12 13.31
N TRP A 39 1.72 -5.19 13.28
CA TRP A 39 1.58 -6.05 12.10
C TRP A 39 0.81 -5.37 10.97
N GLN A 40 -0.28 -4.66 11.28
CA GLN A 40 -1.03 -3.87 10.30
C GLN A 40 -0.15 -2.78 9.70
N VAL A 41 0.65 -2.08 10.50
CA VAL A 41 1.61 -1.10 9.97
C VAL A 41 2.56 -1.74 8.97
N LEU A 42 3.14 -2.90 9.30
CA LEU A 42 4.06 -3.60 8.41
C LEU A 42 3.38 -4.03 7.11
N VAL A 43 2.13 -4.50 7.18
CA VAL A 43 1.35 -4.89 6.01
C VAL A 43 0.97 -3.66 5.17
N GLY A 44 0.61 -2.54 5.78
CA GLY A 44 0.35 -1.27 5.12
C GLY A 44 1.57 -0.72 4.37
N LEU A 45 2.74 -0.71 5.03
CA LEU A 45 4.02 -0.37 4.42
C LEU A 45 4.34 -1.30 3.24
N PHE A 46 4.07 -2.59 3.43
CA PHE A 46 4.29 -3.58 2.39
C PHE A 46 3.38 -3.37 1.17
N GLY A 47 2.10 -3.07 1.39
CA GLY A 47 1.15 -2.74 0.32
C GLY A 47 1.59 -1.50 -0.46
N LEU A 48 2.02 -0.45 0.24
CA LEU A 48 2.52 0.76 -0.39
C LEU A 48 3.78 0.47 -1.24
N TRP A 49 4.74 -0.29 -0.71
CA TRP A 49 5.92 -0.72 -1.45
C TRP A 49 5.58 -1.51 -2.72
N LEU A 50 4.55 -2.34 -2.64
CA LEU A 50 4.19 -3.26 -3.72
C LEU A 50 3.47 -2.56 -4.86
N PHE A 51 2.51 -1.68 -4.54
CA PHE A 51 1.58 -1.14 -5.52
C PHE A 51 1.95 0.26 -6.00
N ALA A 52 2.45 1.13 -5.11
CA ALA A 52 2.68 2.53 -5.41
C ALA A 52 3.77 2.82 -6.45
N PRO A 53 4.93 2.11 -6.50
CA PRO A 53 5.98 2.43 -7.46
C PRO A 53 5.51 2.37 -8.91
N TYR A 54 4.65 1.40 -9.23
CA TYR A 54 4.11 1.25 -10.58
C TYR A 54 3.19 2.40 -10.96
N VAL A 55 2.28 2.78 -10.04
CA VAL A 55 1.35 3.89 -10.25
C VAL A 55 2.13 5.19 -10.41
N GLU A 56 3.08 5.48 -9.51
CA GLU A 56 3.90 6.69 -9.56
C GLU A 56 4.70 6.81 -10.86
N ARG A 57 5.32 5.71 -11.32
CA ARG A 57 6.08 5.72 -12.57
C ARG A 57 5.23 5.95 -13.80
N ARG A 58 3.95 5.56 -13.77
CA ARG A 58 3.04 5.74 -14.90
C ARG A 58 2.36 7.11 -14.91
N THR A 59 2.00 7.64 -13.74
CA THR A 59 1.27 8.91 -13.62
C THR A 59 2.19 10.11 -13.38
N GLY A 60 3.40 9.87 -12.90
CA GLY A 60 4.35 10.89 -12.45
C GLY A 60 4.19 11.20 -10.95
N THR A 61 5.32 11.44 -10.29
CA THR A 61 5.40 11.78 -8.85
C THR A 61 4.40 12.85 -8.37
N PRO A 62 4.25 14.03 -9.02
CA PRO A 62 3.36 15.05 -8.48
C PRO A 62 1.89 14.62 -8.50
N LEU A 63 1.45 13.97 -9.58
CA LEU A 63 0.07 13.51 -9.70
C LEU A 63 -0.22 12.36 -8.72
N PHE A 64 0.74 11.45 -8.55
CA PHE A 64 0.65 10.39 -7.55
C PHE A 64 0.51 10.95 -6.13
N VAL A 65 1.36 11.89 -5.73
CA VAL A 65 1.33 12.48 -4.38
C VAL A 65 0.02 13.22 -4.12
N VAL A 66 -0.41 14.07 -5.05
CA VAL A 66 -1.68 14.82 -4.92
C VAL A 66 -2.87 13.85 -4.88
N GLY A 67 -2.90 12.85 -5.75
CA GLY A 67 -3.96 11.84 -5.75
C GLY A 67 -4.01 11.04 -4.46
N PHE A 68 -2.85 10.63 -3.94
CA PHE A 68 -2.74 9.89 -2.68
C PHE A 68 -3.25 10.73 -1.50
N LEU A 69 -2.77 11.97 -1.35
CA LEU A 69 -3.19 12.87 -0.28
C LEU A 69 -4.68 13.22 -0.38
N PHE A 70 -5.19 13.41 -1.59
CA PHE A 70 -6.61 13.66 -1.81
C PHE A 70 -7.46 12.48 -1.32
N VAL A 71 -7.11 11.24 -1.70
CA VAL A 71 -7.81 10.05 -1.22
C VAL A 71 -7.67 9.91 0.30
N ALA A 72 -6.50 10.21 0.87
CA ALA A 72 -6.25 10.14 2.32
C ALA A 72 -7.12 11.11 3.11
N GLY A 73 -7.22 12.36 2.63
CA GLY A 73 -8.04 13.39 3.25
C GLY A 73 -9.54 13.10 3.11
N VAL A 74 -10.00 12.73 1.91
CA VAL A 74 -11.43 12.43 1.68
C VAL A 74 -11.87 11.22 2.50
N THR A 75 -11.09 10.14 2.49
CA THR A 75 -11.47 8.93 3.22
C THR A 75 -11.31 9.10 4.72
N GLY A 76 -10.30 9.84 5.19
CA GLY A 76 -10.16 10.22 6.59
C GLY A 76 -11.34 11.06 7.09
N PHE A 77 -11.76 12.07 6.32
CA PHE A 77 -12.95 12.87 6.63
C PHE A 77 -14.22 12.03 6.69
N LEU A 78 -14.43 11.12 5.73
CA LEU A 78 -15.59 10.23 5.73
C LEU A 78 -15.60 9.28 6.92
N VAL A 79 -14.45 8.74 7.32
CA VAL A 79 -14.33 7.90 8.51
C VAL A 79 -14.65 8.72 9.77
N GLY A 80 -14.06 9.91 9.93
CA GLY A 80 -14.33 10.78 11.08
C GLY A 80 -15.76 11.33 11.14
N ALA A 81 -16.49 11.35 10.02
CA ALA A 81 -17.91 11.69 9.98
C ALA A 81 -18.83 10.55 10.44
N VAL A 82 -18.36 9.30 10.36
CA VAL A 82 -19.11 8.09 10.77
C VAL A 82 -18.72 7.65 12.18
N ASP A 83 -17.46 7.85 12.56
CA ASP A 83 -16.92 7.54 13.88
C ASP A 83 -16.54 8.82 14.63
N GLU A 84 -17.40 9.23 15.56
CA GLU A 84 -17.20 10.41 16.42
C GLU A 84 -15.93 10.31 17.27
N ALA A 85 -15.41 9.10 17.54
CA ALA A 85 -14.21 8.90 18.32
C ALA A 85 -12.92 9.28 17.58
N THR A 86 -12.92 9.21 16.25
CA THR A 86 -11.74 9.58 15.43
C THR A 86 -11.62 11.09 15.21
N GLY A 87 -12.74 11.81 15.31
CA GLY A 87 -12.82 13.25 15.09
C GLY A 87 -12.76 13.68 13.60
N PRO A 88 -13.14 14.92 13.28
CA PRO A 88 -13.33 15.38 11.89
C PRO A 88 -12.04 15.58 11.08
N TYR A 89 -10.87 15.48 11.72
CA TYR A 89 -9.55 15.67 11.09
C TYR A 89 -8.75 14.37 10.96
N ALA A 90 -9.42 13.22 11.03
CA ALA A 90 -8.78 11.93 10.81
C ALA A 90 -8.19 11.83 9.40
N ILE A 91 -7.01 11.23 9.27
CA ILE A 91 -6.39 10.89 7.99
C ILE A 91 -6.26 9.38 7.92
N SER A 92 -6.80 8.76 6.87
CA SER A 92 -6.65 7.31 6.66
C SER A 92 -5.37 7.04 5.87
N PHE A 93 -4.52 6.15 6.38
CA PHE A 93 -3.34 5.65 5.65
C PHE A 93 -3.60 4.36 4.90
N PHE A 94 -4.59 3.56 5.32
CA PHE A 94 -4.94 2.29 4.70
C PHE A 94 -5.69 2.47 3.37
N LEU A 95 -6.74 3.30 3.36
CA LEU A 95 -7.62 3.45 2.19
C LEU A 95 -6.92 4.05 0.96
N PRO A 96 -5.98 4.99 1.09
CA PRO A 96 -5.14 5.43 -0.04
C PRO A 96 -4.28 4.31 -0.61
N VAL A 97 -3.71 3.44 0.23
CA VAL A 97 -2.94 2.29 -0.23
C VAL A 97 -3.85 1.33 -1.01
N LEU A 98 -5.05 1.04 -0.52
CA LEU A 98 -6.04 0.24 -1.25
C LEU A 98 -6.42 0.90 -2.60
N ALA A 99 -6.63 2.21 -2.62
CA ALA A 99 -6.91 2.95 -3.85
C ALA A 99 -5.74 2.84 -4.84
N THR A 100 -4.49 2.93 -4.38
CA THR A 100 -3.32 2.74 -5.25
C THR A 100 -3.24 1.32 -5.81
N ALA A 101 -3.60 0.29 -5.04
CA ALA A 101 -3.68 -1.09 -5.52
C ALA A 101 -4.77 -1.23 -6.61
N GLY A 102 -5.95 -0.61 -6.41
CA GLY A 102 -7.02 -0.57 -7.41
C GLY A 102 -6.59 0.12 -8.71
N VAL A 103 -5.92 1.28 -8.59
CA VAL A 103 -5.37 2.01 -9.74
C VAL A 103 -4.30 1.18 -10.45
N HIS A 104 -3.43 0.48 -9.72
CA HIS A 104 -2.46 -0.43 -10.31
C HIS A 104 -3.16 -1.52 -11.14
N ILE A 105 -4.17 -2.20 -10.58
CA ILE A 105 -4.94 -3.24 -11.30
C ILE A 105 -5.61 -2.66 -12.54
N ALA A 106 -6.23 -1.47 -12.45
CA ALA A 106 -6.89 -0.83 -13.59
C ALA A 106 -5.90 -0.48 -14.71
N LEU A 107 -4.70 -0.04 -14.35
CA LEU A 107 -3.66 0.35 -15.29
C LEU A 107 -2.96 -0.88 -15.91
N ALA A 108 -2.72 -1.94 -15.14
CA ALA A 108 -2.12 -3.18 -15.61
C ALA A 108 -2.79 -4.42 -15.03
N PRO A 109 -3.93 -4.86 -15.59
CA PRO A 109 -4.69 -6.00 -15.07
C PRO A 109 -3.99 -7.34 -15.26
N ARG A 110 -2.99 -7.40 -16.15
CA ARG A 110 -2.18 -8.59 -16.43
C ARG A 110 -0.77 -8.54 -15.82
N SER A 111 -0.47 -7.52 -15.01
CA SER A 111 0.79 -7.44 -14.27
C SER A 111 0.92 -8.61 -13.30
N LYS A 112 2.16 -8.99 -13.01
CA LYS A 112 2.46 -10.03 -12.04
C LYS A 112 3.55 -9.56 -11.10
N ILE A 113 3.32 -9.82 -9.83
CA ILE A 113 4.27 -9.55 -8.77
C ILE A 113 5.18 -10.76 -8.62
N LEU A 114 6.47 -10.50 -8.72
CA LEU A 114 7.53 -11.47 -8.50
C LEU A 114 7.64 -11.70 -6.99
N CYS A 115 7.32 -12.91 -6.56
CA CYS A 115 7.40 -13.36 -5.18
C CYS A 115 8.61 -14.29 -5.01
N LEU A 116 9.48 -13.97 -4.07
CA LEU A 116 10.56 -14.83 -3.62
C LEU A 116 10.00 -15.91 -2.68
N ILE A 117 10.27 -17.18 -2.98
CA ILE A 117 10.00 -18.30 -2.09
C ILE A 117 11.34 -18.74 -1.50
N PRO A 118 11.60 -18.45 -0.21
CA PRO A 118 12.78 -18.98 0.45
C PRO A 118 12.57 -20.49 0.68
N VAL A 119 13.15 -21.34 -0.18
CA VAL A 119 13.29 -22.78 0.07
C VAL A 119 14.69 -22.98 0.69
N PRO A 120 14.86 -23.82 1.73
CA PRO A 120 16.11 -23.92 2.51
C PRO A 120 17.40 -24.15 1.70
N PHE A 121 17.30 -24.63 0.45
CA PHE A 121 18.45 -24.88 -0.43
C PHE A 121 18.34 -24.21 -1.82
N ALA A 122 17.27 -23.44 -2.07
CA ALA A 122 17.07 -22.75 -3.35
C ALA A 122 16.17 -21.51 -3.19
N MET A 123 16.64 -20.34 -3.64
CA MET A 123 15.78 -19.17 -3.79
C MET A 123 15.05 -19.25 -5.13
N THR A 124 13.75 -19.52 -5.12
CA THR A 124 12.94 -19.57 -6.34
C THR A 124 12.01 -18.35 -6.44
N PHE A 125 11.80 -17.86 -7.66
CA PHE A 125 10.88 -16.77 -7.95
C PHE A 125 9.59 -17.32 -8.55
N VAL A 126 8.46 -16.90 -8.01
CA VAL A 126 7.12 -17.25 -8.50
C VAL A 126 6.40 -15.97 -8.85
N GLU A 127 5.82 -15.92 -10.05
CA GLU A 127 5.01 -14.79 -10.49
C GLU A 127 3.56 -14.96 -10.04
N VAL A 128 3.05 -14.03 -9.24
CA VAL A 128 1.66 -14.02 -8.77
C VAL A 128 0.91 -12.89 -9.46
N PRO A 129 -0.29 -13.13 -10.03
CA PRO A 129 -1.08 -12.04 -10.60
C PRO A 129 -1.35 -10.93 -9.58
N THR A 130 -1.20 -9.67 -9.99
CA THR A 130 -1.36 -8.51 -9.09
C THR A 130 -2.73 -8.46 -8.41
N ILE A 131 -3.78 -8.91 -9.11
CA ILE A 131 -5.13 -9.02 -8.56
C ILE A 131 -5.17 -10.00 -7.38
N ALA A 132 -4.61 -11.20 -7.55
CA ALA A 132 -4.57 -12.20 -6.49
C ALA A 132 -3.76 -11.68 -5.28
N MET A 133 -2.64 -11.02 -5.55
CA MET A 133 -1.81 -10.43 -4.50
C MET A 133 -2.52 -9.30 -3.75
N THR A 134 -3.31 -8.48 -4.45
CA THR A 134 -4.13 -7.43 -3.83
C THR A 134 -5.22 -8.02 -2.93
N ILE A 135 -5.86 -9.11 -3.36
CA ILE A 135 -6.86 -9.82 -2.54
C ILE A 135 -6.20 -10.41 -1.29
N ILE A 136 -5.03 -11.05 -1.44
CA ILE A 136 -4.28 -11.61 -0.30
C ILE A 136 -3.87 -10.52 0.68
N TRP A 137 -3.35 -9.40 0.17
CA TRP A 137 -2.97 -8.25 0.98
C TRP A 137 -4.17 -7.65 1.73
N LEU A 138 -5.30 -7.45 1.03
CA LEU A 138 -6.52 -6.92 1.63
C LEU A 138 -7.09 -7.86 2.70
N ALA A 139 -7.11 -9.16 2.42
CA ALA A 139 -7.57 -10.17 3.39
C ALA A 139 -6.67 -10.19 4.63
N LEU A 140 -5.36 -10.03 4.47
CA LEU A 140 -4.42 -9.94 5.58
C LEU A 140 -4.69 -8.69 6.43
N GLU A 141 -4.95 -7.53 5.82
CA GLU A 141 -5.29 -6.33 6.59
C GLU A 141 -6.63 -6.44 7.31
N MET A 142 -7.65 -7.00 6.67
CA MET A 142 -8.93 -7.25 7.32
C MET A 142 -8.78 -8.21 8.51
N LEU A 143 -7.99 -9.27 8.35
CA LEU A 143 -7.72 -10.23 9.43
C LEU A 143 -7.03 -9.55 10.61
N LEU A 144 -6.03 -8.71 10.34
CA LEU A 144 -5.30 -8.00 11.38
C LEU A 144 -6.11 -6.88 12.01
N THR A 145 -7.06 -6.28 11.29
CA THR A 145 -8.01 -5.28 11.81
C THR A 145 -9.05 -5.91 12.74
N ALA A 146 -9.39 -7.18 12.52
CA ALA A 146 -10.34 -7.92 13.34
C ALA A 146 -9.73 -8.58 14.60
N ALA A 147 -8.41 -8.46 14.80
CA ALA A 147 -7.65 -9.12 15.87
C ALA A 147 -7.12 -8.11 16.89
#